data_AF-A6QXG3-F1
#
_entry.id   AF-A6QXG3-F1
#
_cell.length_a   1.000
_cell.length_b   1.000
_cell.length_c   1.000
_cell.angle_alpha   90.00
_cell.angle_beta   90.00
_cell.angle_gamma   90.00
#
_symmetry.space_group_name_H-M   'P 1'
#
loop_
_entity.id
_entity.type
_entity.pdbx_description
1 polymer ?
#
loop_
_entity_poly.entity_id
_entity_poly.type
_entity_poly.pdbx_seq_one_letter_code
_entity_poly.pdbx_strand_id
1 'polypeptide(L)'
;MRSLLCLGPLLFLVITVSANVEKTIFKAPKPSLLQSHQAMFDDLEIERLSPKTPSTRTYIAASFPSEESPKGFESWFYLDSLKPGQRYEVRICYLATQPTSFTVTTLSVSEILDSPYLISSLTTFATSHFPTLLERLHRDYQQSHEHQSNNPFALPPKLGSSGSRNARNRTPTSALFLQVHAAADYFTVDKGLMENVPPVHVDIILDPFIFNVFPRSLLPTAAYIIILAVVSWVISWFDWRCRPTVDTIIVDVQRLRMEGNAASIAVSQVIRQRL
;
A
#
# COMPACT_ATOMS: atom_id res chain seq x y z
N MET A 1 4.42 -2.69 -39.83
CA MET A 1 3.56 -1.48 -39.69
C MET A 1 2.18 -1.78 -39.09
N ARG A 2 1.64 -3.01 -39.14
CA ARG A 2 0.33 -3.35 -38.52
C ARG A 2 0.34 -3.45 -36.98
N SER A 3 1.46 -3.83 -36.34
CA SER A 3 1.53 -3.92 -34.87
C SER A 3 1.53 -2.58 -34.13
N LEU A 4 1.91 -1.48 -34.79
CA LEU A 4 1.90 -0.14 -34.18
C LEU A 4 0.48 0.42 -34.00
N LEU A 5 -0.50 -0.04 -34.79
CA LEU A 5 -1.89 0.44 -34.67
C LEU A 5 -2.63 -0.15 -33.45
N CYS A 6 -2.16 -1.24 -32.86
CA CYS A 6 -2.80 -1.88 -31.70
C CYS A 6 -2.33 -1.33 -30.33
N LEU A 7 -1.29 -0.49 -30.31
CA LEU A 7 -0.75 0.10 -29.07
C LEU A 7 -1.55 1.31 -28.58
N GLY A 8 -2.19 2.04 -29.49
CA GLY A 8 -3.02 3.22 -29.19
C GLY A 8 -4.18 2.96 -28.23
N PRO A 9 -5.04 1.93 -28.45
CA PRO A 9 -6.15 1.64 -27.55
C PRO A 9 -5.72 1.01 -26.21
N LEU A 10 -4.54 0.38 -26.13
CA LEU A 10 -4.00 -0.17 -24.88
C LEU A 10 -3.57 0.93 -23.90
N LEU A 11 -3.05 2.05 -24.42
CA LEU A 11 -2.62 3.19 -23.61
C LEU A 11 -3.81 3.99 -23.03
N PHE A 12 -4.97 3.95 -23.70
CA PHE A 12 -6.20 4.63 -23.24
C PHE A 12 -6.93 3.88 -22.11
N LEU A 13 -6.53 2.63 -21.84
CA LEU A 13 -7.07 1.76 -20.78
C LEU A 13 -6.38 1.95 -19.42
N VAL A 14 -5.52 2.97 -19.27
CA VAL A 14 -4.99 3.38 -17.96
C VAL A 14 -6.11 4.10 -17.19
N ILE A 15 -7.08 3.31 -16.73
CA ILE A 15 -8.22 3.77 -15.94
C ILE A 15 -7.69 4.25 -14.59
N THR A 16 -8.18 5.40 -14.14
CA THR A 16 -8.00 5.86 -12.76
C THR A 16 -8.76 4.92 -11.83
N VAL A 17 -8.05 4.00 -11.18
CA VAL A 17 -8.62 3.20 -10.09
C VAL A 17 -8.65 4.08 -8.85
N SER A 18 -9.85 4.52 -8.46
CA SER A 18 -10.09 5.09 -7.15
C SER A 18 -10.23 3.95 -6.15
N ALA A 19 -9.47 4.01 -5.07
CA ALA A 19 -9.59 3.11 -3.94
C ALA A 19 -9.73 3.97 -2.68
N ASN A 20 -10.31 3.42 -1.62
CA ASN A 20 -10.41 4.04 -0.30
C ASN A 20 -9.03 4.08 0.37
N VAL A 21 -8.12 4.85 -0.22
CA VAL A 21 -6.76 5.08 0.23
C VAL A 21 -6.39 6.52 0.00
N GLU A 22 -5.97 7.19 1.06
CA GLU A 22 -5.33 8.50 0.96
C GLU A 22 -3.81 8.31 1.02
N LYS A 23 -3.06 9.02 0.18
CA LYS A 23 -1.61 8.82 0.08
C LYS A 23 -0.84 10.13 0.01
N THR A 24 0.31 10.14 0.68
CA THR A 24 1.30 11.22 0.55
C THR A 24 2.69 10.66 0.33
N ILE A 25 3.50 11.34 -0.48
CA ILE A 25 4.87 10.93 -0.80
C ILE A 25 5.80 12.04 -0.37
N PHE A 26 6.82 11.69 0.40
CA PHE A 26 7.81 12.65 0.88
C PHE A 26 9.23 12.08 0.77
N LYS A 27 10.22 12.96 0.88
CA LYS A 27 11.63 12.58 1.05
C LYS A 27 12.00 12.81 2.50
N ALA A 28 12.60 11.80 3.13
CA ALA A 28 13.08 11.96 4.50
C ALA A 28 14.14 13.07 4.55
N PRO A 29 13.95 14.10 5.39
CA PRO A 29 14.88 15.22 5.47
C PRO A 29 16.24 14.77 5.99
N LYS A 30 17.26 15.62 5.84
CA LYS A 30 18.53 15.39 6.52
C LYS A 30 18.33 15.48 8.04
N PRO A 31 19.04 14.67 8.83
CA PRO A 31 18.95 14.73 10.28
C PRO A 31 19.37 16.13 10.74
N SER A 32 18.46 16.90 11.33
CA SER A 32 18.78 18.20 11.90
C SER A 32 19.32 18.02 13.33
N LEU A 33 20.15 18.95 13.81
CA LEU A 33 20.63 18.93 15.21
C LEU A 33 19.46 19.01 16.21
N LEU A 34 18.34 19.61 15.79
CA LEU A 34 17.09 19.67 16.56
C LEU A 34 16.42 18.30 16.73
N GLN A 35 16.57 17.37 15.78
CA GLN A 35 16.12 15.98 15.94
C GLN A 35 16.93 15.19 16.97
N SER A 36 18.08 15.70 17.43
CA SER A 36 18.76 15.12 18.61
C SER A 36 17.96 15.31 19.90
N HIS A 37 16.98 16.23 19.92
CA HIS A 37 15.96 16.33 20.96
C HIS A 37 14.80 15.33 20.73
N GLN A 38 15.05 14.18 20.10
CA GLN A 38 14.13 13.03 20.10
C GLN A 38 13.57 12.76 21.50
N ALA A 39 14.38 12.99 22.56
CA ALA A 39 13.95 12.89 23.95
C ALA A 39 12.75 13.80 24.31
N MET A 40 12.62 14.99 23.72
CA MET A 40 11.49 15.90 23.97
C MET A 40 10.16 15.34 23.42
N PHE A 41 10.23 14.56 22.34
CA PHE A 41 9.06 13.94 21.70
C PHE A 41 8.91 12.45 22.07
N ASP A 42 9.87 11.88 22.81
CA ASP A 42 9.76 10.56 23.42
C ASP A 42 8.75 10.54 24.57
N ASP A 43 8.56 11.67 25.25
CA ASP A 43 7.53 11.82 26.28
C ASP A 43 6.12 12.02 25.70
N LEU A 44 6.00 12.41 24.43
CA LEU A 44 4.72 12.44 23.74
C LEU A 44 4.40 11.00 23.32
N GLU A 45 3.45 10.36 24.00
CA GLU A 45 2.92 9.00 23.71
C GLU A 45 2.12 8.95 22.39
N ILE A 46 2.70 9.50 21.32
CA ILE A 46 2.15 9.48 19.98
C ILE A 46 2.53 8.17 19.30
N GLU A 47 1.58 7.59 18.56
CA GLU A 47 1.79 6.36 17.81
C GLU A 47 2.91 6.52 16.75
N ARG A 48 3.80 5.53 16.70
CA ARG A 48 5.05 5.60 15.94
C ARG A 48 5.09 4.59 14.81
N LEU A 49 5.41 5.06 13.60
CA LEU A 49 5.73 4.21 12.46
C LEU A 49 7.21 4.28 12.14
N SER A 50 7.80 3.14 11.78
CA SER A 50 9.20 3.06 11.37
C SER A 50 9.35 2.11 10.19
N PRO A 51 10.44 2.17 9.42
CA PRO A 51 10.66 1.18 8.35
C PRO A 51 10.74 -0.28 8.85
N LYS A 52 10.91 -0.51 10.16
CA LYS A 52 10.87 -1.85 10.78
C LYS A 52 9.46 -2.29 11.17
N THR A 53 8.62 -1.31 11.52
CA THR A 53 7.21 -1.45 11.87
C THR A 53 6.41 -0.56 10.92
N PRO A 54 6.34 -0.93 9.63
CA PRO A 54 5.87 -0.02 8.58
C PRO A 54 4.36 0.14 8.59
N SER A 55 3.61 -0.67 9.32
CA SER A 55 2.14 -0.62 9.32
C SER A 55 1.61 -0.62 10.74
N THR A 56 0.56 0.16 10.97
CA THR A 56 -0.21 0.11 12.21
C THR A 56 -1.70 0.24 11.94
N ARG A 57 -2.49 -0.51 12.71
CA ARG A 57 -3.95 -0.57 12.61
C ARG A 57 -4.55 0.11 13.81
N THR A 58 -5.25 1.21 13.57
CA THR A 58 -5.74 2.10 14.63
C THR A 58 -7.11 2.66 14.30
N TYR A 59 -7.70 3.38 15.25
CA TYR A 59 -8.96 4.11 15.05
C TYR A 59 -8.67 5.60 15.09
N ILE A 60 -9.01 6.31 14.01
CA ILE A 60 -8.88 7.76 13.93
C ILE A 60 -10.26 8.37 14.18
N ALA A 61 -10.35 9.29 15.14
CA ALA A 61 -11.57 10.06 15.33
C ALA A 61 -11.82 10.95 14.10
N ALA A 62 -13.08 11.09 13.73
CA ALA A 62 -13.52 11.94 12.62
C ALA A 62 -14.59 12.89 13.13
N SER A 63 -14.74 14.03 12.47
CA SER A 63 -15.82 14.98 12.74
C SER A 63 -16.36 15.54 11.43
N PHE A 64 -17.59 16.05 11.45
CA PHE A 64 -18.08 16.81 10.31
C PHE A 64 -17.27 18.10 10.13
N PRO A 65 -17.02 18.53 8.88
CA PRO A 65 -16.45 19.83 8.59
C PRO A 65 -17.23 20.96 9.30
N SER A 66 -16.52 21.82 10.01
CA SER A 66 -17.08 23.02 10.65
C SER A 66 -16.31 24.28 10.25
N GLU A 67 -16.79 25.47 10.62
CA GLU A 67 -16.05 26.72 10.34
C GLU A 67 -14.68 26.75 11.04
N GLU A 68 -14.59 26.19 12.24
CA GLU A 68 -13.36 26.12 13.02
C GLU A 68 -12.43 24.99 12.55
N SER A 69 -13.01 23.88 12.07
CA SER A 69 -12.29 22.69 11.61
C SER A 69 -12.82 22.20 10.25
N PRO A 70 -12.49 22.90 9.14
CA PRO A 70 -13.04 22.57 7.81
C PRO A 70 -12.55 21.23 7.28
N LYS A 71 -11.44 20.70 7.82
CA LYS A 71 -10.87 19.38 7.45
C LYS A 71 -11.29 18.26 8.41
N GLY A 72 -12.18 18.55 9.35
CA GLY A 72 -12.60 17.59 10.38
C GLY A 72 -11.58 17.44 11.51
N PHE A 73 -11.55 16.26 12.12
CA PHE A 73 -10.78 15.99 13.32
C PHE A 73 -9.30 15.78 12.98
N GLU A 74 -8.41 16.31 13.82
CA GLU A 74 -6.96 16.26 13.61
C GLU A 74 -6.31 15.19 14.49
N SER A 75 -5.44 14.38 13.88
CA SER A 75 -4.67 13.33 14.53
C SER A 75 -3.21 13.37 14.12
N TRP A 76 -2.32 13.00 15.04
CA TRP A 76 -0.88 13.06 14.84
C TRP A 76 -0.22 11.69 14.98
N PHE A 77 0.77 11.43 14.14
CA PHE A 77 1.64 10.25 14.20
C PHE A 77 3.09 10.67 14.04
N TYR A 78 4.00 9.85 14.56
CA TYR A 78 5.45 10.11 14.49
C TYR A 78 6.13 9.08 13.59
N LEU A 79 6.83 9.57 12.55
CA LEU A 79 7.59 8.76 11.61
C LEU A 79 9.06 8.77 12.02
N ASP A 80 9.52 7.64 12.56
CA ASP A 80 10.87 7.51 13.11
C ASP A 80 11.78 6.66 12.25
N SER A 81 13.09 6.75 12.52
CA SER A 81 14.11 5.85 11.98
C SER A 81 14.16 5.86 10.44
N LEU A 82 13.85 7.01 9.81
CA LEU A 82 13.85 7.18 8.37
C LEU A 82 15.28 7.34 7.83
N LYS A 83 15.53 6.85 6.63
CA LYS A 83 16.81 7.01 5.94
C LYS A 83 16.86 8.36 5.23
N PRO A 84 17.80 9.27 5.56
CA PRO A 84 17.88 10.58 4.91
C PRO A 84 17.98 10.49 3.39
N GLY A 85 17.21 11.30 2.67
CA GLY A 85 17.18 11.33 1.21
C GLY A 85 16.44 10.17 0.53
N GLN A 86 15.96 9.19 1.30
CA GLN A 86 15.07 8.14 0.82
C GLN A 86 13.65 8.69 0.67
N ARG A 87 12.97 8.33 -0.42
CA ARG A 87 11.55 8.56 -0.60
C ARG A 87 10.73 7.52 0.15
N TYR A 88 9.65 7.99 0.74
CA TYR A 88 8.67 7.18 1.42
C TYR A 88 7.27 7.58 0.95
N GLU A 89 6.36 6.63 0.98
CA GLU A 89 4.93 6.86 0.77
C GLU A 89 4.20 6.42 2.03
N VAL A 90 3.34 7.28 2.55
CA VAL A 90 2.40 6.92 3.61
C VAL A 90 1.02 6.76 2.99
N ARG A 91 0.37 5.65 3.30
CA ARG A 91 -0.97 5.29 2.84
C ARG A 91 -1.88 5.14 4.05
N ILE A 92 -3.06 5.74 4.00
CA ILE A 92 -4.14 5.53 4.96
C ILE A 92 -5.23 4.76 4.23
N CYS A 93 -5.36 3.49 4.54
CA CYS A 93 -6.40 2.61 4.01
C CYS A 93 -7.56 2.58 4.99
N TYR A 94 -8.80 2.72 4.50
CA TYR A 94 -9.99 2.75 5.35
C TYR A 94 -11.16 1.99 4.72
N LEU A 95 -12.13 1.63 5.54
CA LEU A 95 -13.31 0.88 5.10
C LEU A 95 -14.24 1.76 4.25
N ALA A 96 -14.74 1.20 3.14
CA ALA A 96 -15.69 1.90 2.26
C ALA A 96 -17.08 2.11 2.91
N THR A 97 -17.37 1.43 4.01
CA THR A 97 -18.65 1.54 4.74
C THR A 97 -18.75 2.81 5.57
N GLN A 98 -17.67 3.59 5.71
CA GLN A 98 -17.65 4.82 6.47
C GLN A 98 -16.98 5.93 5.65
N PRO A 99 -17.74 6.59 4.73
CA PRO A 99 -17.21 7.64 3.87
C PRO A 99 -16.54 8.75 4.68
N THR A 100 -15.24 8.88 4.52
CA THR A 100 -14.42 9.83 5.27
C THR A 100 -13.39 10.41 4.32
N SER A 101 -13.35 11.73 4.24
CA SER A 101 -12.32 12.45 3.51
C SER A 101 -11.10 12.64 4.42
N PHE A 102 -9.97 12.07 4.02
CA PHE A 102 -8.71 12.19 4.74
C PHE A 102 -7.80 13.23 4.06
N THR A 103 -7.09 14.03 4.86
CA THR A 103 -6.01 14.89 4.36
C THR A 103 -4.74 14.60 5.15
N VAL A 104 -3.67 14.23 4.43
CA VAL A 104 -2.43 13.75 5.04
C VAL A 104 -1.27 14.67 4.70
N THR A 105 -0.65 15.23 5.73
CA THR A 105 0.46 16.18 5.63
C THR A 105 1.66 15.71 6.44
N THR A 106 2.85 15.78 5.83
CA THR A 106 4.11 15.45 6.52
C THR A 106 4.82 16.73 6.91
N LEU A 107 5.19 16.83 8.19
CA LEU A 107 5.77 18.04 8.77
C LEU A 107 7.12 17.71 9.40
N SER A 108 8.11 18.55 9.16
CA SER A 108 9.40 18.52 9.83
C SER A 108 9.32 19.17 11.20
N VAL A 109 10.27 18.83 12.07
CA VAL A 109 10.38 19.43 13.41
C VAL A 109 10.51 20.96 13.31
N SER A 110 11.27 21.47 12.33
CA SER A 110 11.43 22.91 12.11
C SER A 110 10.10 23.58 11.75
N GLU A 111 9.35 23.03 10.80
CA GLU A 111 8.05 23.59 10.39
C GLU A 111 7.03 23.64 11.54
N ILE A 112 7.05 22.64 12.43
CA ILE A 112 6.19 22.65 13.63
C ILE A 112 6.61 23.76 14.57
N LEU A 113 7.91 23.86 14.86
CA LEU A 113 8.44 24.86 15.79
C LEU A 113 8.25 26.30 15.29
N ASP A 114 8.21 26.49 13.97
CA ASP A 114 7.99 27.79 13.34
C ASP A 114 6.52 28.24 13.41
N SER A 115 5.57 27.33 13.70
CA SER A 115 4.13 27.62 13.71
C SER A 115 3.49 27.39 15.09
N PRO A 116 3.03 28.44 15.78
CA PRO A 116 2.42 28.29 17.11
C PRO A 116 1.13 27.46 17.06
N TYR A 117 0.40 27.50 15.94
CA TYR A 117 -0.81 26.70 15.74
C TYR A 117 -0.50 25.19 15.73
N LEU A 118 0.57 24.77 15.04
CA LEU A 118 0.94 23.35 14.95
C LEU A 118 1.39 22.80 16.30
N ILE A 119 2.15 23.59 17.06
CA ILE A 119 2.54 23.23 18.43
C ILE A 119 1.29 23.04 19.29
N SER A 120 0.38 24.02 19.27
CA SER A 120 -0.85 23.98 20.07
C SER A 120 -1.69 22.76 19.71
N SER A 121 -1.87 22.46 18.43
CA SER A 121 -2.63 21.29 18.00
C SER A 121 -1.98 19.98 18.43
N LEU A 122 -0.66 19.83 18.21
CA LEU A 122 0.10 18.65 18.62
C LEU A 122 -0.01 18.41 20.14
N THR A 123 0.11 19.46 20.95
CA THR A 123 -0.02 19.38 22.41
C THR A 123 -1.44 19.02 22.83
N THR A 124 -2.47 19.63 22.22
CA THR A 124 -3.88 19.30 22.47
C THR A 124 -4.15 17.83 22.15
N PHE A 125 -3.68 17.35 20.99
CA PHE A 125 -3.81 15.94 20.61
C PHE A 125 -3.13 15.02 21.62
N ALA A 126 -1.84 15.26 21.92
CA ALA A 126 -1.09 14.44 22.87
C ALA A 126 -1.76 14.39 24.27
N THR A 127 -2.27 15.53 24.75
CA THR A 127 -2.96 15.62 26.04
C THR A 127 -4.30 14.90 26.04
N SER A 128 -5.08 15.03 24.96
CA SER A 128 -6.38 14.35 24.83
C SER A 128 -6.25 12.84 24.67
N HIS A 129 -5.15 12.37 24.06
CA HIS A 129 -4.92 10.96 23.83
C HIS A 129 -4.43 10.23 25.10
N PHE A 130 -3.69 10.93 25.97
CA PHE A 130 -3.09 10.33 27.17
C PHE A 130 -4.07 9.58 28.10
N PRO A 131 -5.26 10.13 28.46
CA PRO A 131 -6.24 9.40 29.28
C PRO A 131 -6.73 8.10 28.62
N THR A 132 -6.91 8.09 27.30
CA THR A 132 -7.39 6.90 26.57
C THR A 132 -6.33 5.80 26.48
N LEU A 133 -5.04 6.16 26.36
CA LEU A 133 -3.95 5.19 26.43
C LEU A 133 -3.81 4.60 27.83
N LEU A 134 -3.92 5.45 28.84
CA LEU A 134 -3.88 5.01 30.23
C LEU A 134 -4.99 3.99 30.50
N GLU A 135 -6.23 4.24 30.05
CA GLU A 135 -7.33 3.30 30.17
C GLU A 135 -7.09 1.98 29.40
N ARG A 136 -6.55 2.05 28.17
CA ARG A 136 -6.17 0.85 27.41
C ARG A 136 -5.11 0.03 28.13
N LEU A 137 -4.06 0.68 28.65
CA LEU A 137 -3.01 0.01 29.41
C LEU A 137 -3.57 -0.64 30.67
N HIS A 138 -4.50 0.01 31.36
CA HIS A 138 -5.16 -0.54 32.55
C HIS A 138 -5.99 -1.78 32.20
N ARG A 139 -6.71 -1.72 31.07
CA ARG A 139 -7.50 -2.84 30.56
C ARG A 139 -6.61 -4.02 30.14
N ASP A 140 -5.53 -3.76 29.41
CA ASP A 140 -4.56 -4.78 29.00
C ASP A 140 -3.87 -5.41 30.22
N TYR A 141 -3.54 -4.62 31.24
CA TYR A 141 -3.01 -5.12 32.50
C TYR A 141 -4.02 -6.03 33.22
N GLN A 142 -5.28 -5.61 33.33
CA GLN A 142 -6.35 -6.43 33.95
C GLN A 142 -6.60 -7.72 33.17
N GLN A 143 -6.60 -7.67 31.84
CA GLN A 143 -6.80 -8.85 30.99
C GLN A 143 -5.61 -9.82 31.05
N SER A 144 -4.39 -9.30 31.24
CA SER A 144 -3.19 -10.12 31.46
C SER A 144 -3.22 -10.88 32.79
N HIS A 145 -3.88 -10.33 33.82
CA HIS A 145 -3.93 -10.92 35.16
C HIS A 145 -5.00 -12.01 35.34
N GLU A 146 -6.03 -12.10 34.49
CA GLU A 146 -7.01 -13.21 34.56
C GLU A 146 -6.51 -14.50 33.87
N HIS A 147 -5.57 -14.43 32.93
CA HIS A 147 -5.08 -15.61 32.18
C HIS A 147 -3.77 -16.22 32.69
N GLN A 148 -3.23 -15.74 33.82
CA GLN A 148 -1.94 -16.20 34.35
C GLN A 148 -2.05 -16.87 35.73
N SER A 149 -2.99 -17.80 35.87
CA SER A 149 -2.91 -18.86 36.89
C SER A 149 -2.38 -20.13 36.22
N ASN A 150 -1.08 -20.41 36.40
CA ASN A 150 -0.44 -21.75 36.41
C ASN A 150 0.96 -21.88 35.79
N ASN A 151 1.63 -20.80 35.33
CA ASN A 151 3.02 -20.92 34.84
C ASN A 151 4.01 -20.10 35.68
N PRO A 152 4.83 -20.72 36.56
CA PRO A 152 5.80 -20.03 37.42
C PRO A 152 6.98 -19.37 36.69
N PHE A 153 7.02 -19.42 35.35
CA PHE A 153 8.15 -18.94 34.54
C PHE A 153 7.76 -17.96 33.43
N ALA A 154 6.53 -17.45 33.43
CA ALA A 154 6.14 -16.42 32.47
C ALA A 154 6.69 -15.05 32.91
N LEU A 155 7.75 -14.60 32.24
CA LEU A 155 8.22 -13.22 32.33
C LEU A 155 7.09 -12.25 31.97
N PRO A 156 7.02 -11.06 32.60
CA PRO A 156 6.03 -10.06 32.27
C PRO A 156 6.12 -9.66 30.78
N PRO A 157 5.00 -9.27 30.14
CA PRO A 157 5.02 -8.70 28.80
C PRO A 157 5.99 -7.52 28.81
N LYS A 158 7.00 -7.56 27.94
CA LYS A 158 7.89 -6.42 27.75
C LYS A 158 7.03 -5.27 27.23
N LEU A 159 6.72 -4.34 28.13
CA LEU A 159 6.30 -2.98 27.80
C LEU A 159 7.19 -2.51 26.64
N GLY A 160 6.57 -2.08 25.55
CA GLY A 160 7.21 -1.67 24.30
C GLY A 160 8.08 -0.43 24.42
N SER A 161 8.94 -0.32 25.43
CA SER A 161 10.11 0.56 25.47
C SER A 161 11.28 -0.16 24.80
N SER A 162 11.12 -0.48 23.51
CA SER A 162 12.23 -0.95 22.69
C SER A 162 12.76 0.21 21.86
N GLY A 163 13.32 1.22 22.54
CA GLY A 163 13.82 2.44 21.91
C GLY A 163 15.10 3.02 22.51
N SER A 164 15.26 3.00 23.84
CA SER A 164 16.20 3.90 24.52
C SER A 164 17.30 3.21 25.35
N ARG A 165 18.06 2.30 24.75
CA ARG A 165 19.35 1.83 25.34
C ARG A 165 20.52 1.68 24.34
N ASN A 166 20.29 1.86 23.04
CA ASN A 166 21.33 1.75 22.00
C ASN A 166 21.61 3.08 21.26
N ALA A 167 21.36 4.22 21.91
CA ALA A 167 21.49 5.56 21.31
C ALA A 167 22.95 6.01 21.06
N ARG A 168 23.96 5.23 21.47
CA ARG A 168 25.37 5.65 21.35
C ARG A 168 25.99 5.38 19.96
N ASN A 169 25.42 4.48 19.16
CA ASN A 169 25.96 4.04 17.85
C ASN A 169 24.96 4.12 16.68
N ARG A 170 23.86 4.88 16.80
CA ARG A 170 22.90 5.00 15.70
C ARG A 170 23.42 6.00 14.67
N THR A 171 23.48 5.57 13.41
CA THR A 171 23.55 6.48 12.28
C THR A 171 22.43 7.51 12.42
N PRO A 172 22.68 8.78 12.08
CA PRO A 172 21.69 9.83 12.31
C PRO A 172 20.46 9.53 11.43
N THR A 173 19.38 9.11 12.09
CA THR A 173 18.11 8.80 11.46
C THR A 173 17.28 10.06 11.35
N SER A 174 16.52 10.16 10.27
CA SER A 174 15.59 11.26 10.04
C SER A 174 14.24 10.95 10.67
N ALA A 175 13.53 11.99 11.12
CA ALA A 175 12.21 11.87 11.69
C ALA A 175 11.27 12.98 11.18
N LEU A 176 9.98 12.65 11.09
CA LEU A 176 8.93 13.55 10.63
C LEU A 176 7.68 13.31 11.46
N PHE A 177 6.81 14.31 11.53
CA PHE A 177 5.45 14.15 12.01
C PHE A 177 4.52 13.98 10.83
N LEU A 178 3.48 13.18 11.04
CA LEU A 178 2.40 12.98 10.11
C LEU A 178 1.14 13.54 10.76
N GLN A 179 0.58 14.57 10.15
CA GLN A 179 -0.68 15.18 10.54
C GLN A 179 -1.77 14.63 9.61
N VAL A 180 -2.82 14.08 10.20
CA VAL A 180 -3.93 13.43 9.51
C VAL A 180 -5.20 14.13 9.94
N HIS A 181 -5.94 14.66 8.96
CA HIS A 181 -7.28 15.18 9.20
C HIS A 181 -8.32 14.19 8.66
N ALA A 182 -9.39 13.96 9.43
CA ALA A 182 -10.48 13.07 9.08
C ALA A 182 -11.81 13.82 9.16
N ALA A 183 -12.38 14.11 7.99
CA ALA A 183 -13.70 14.70 7.84
C ALA A 183 -14.72 13.62 7.45
N ALA A 184 -15.80 13.50 8.22
CA ALA A 184 -16.93 12.66 7.81
C ALA A 184 -17.57 13.23 6.53
N ASP A 185 -17.74 12.38 5.51
CA ASP A 185 -18.26 12.76 4.19
C ASP A 185 -19.52 11.93 3.84
N TYR A 186 -20.50 11.95 4.73
CA TYR A 186 -21.79 11.31 4.52
C TYR A 186 -22.92 12.14 5.14
N PHE A 187 -24.13 11.94 4.64
CA PHE A 187 -25.34 12.47 5.23
C PHE A 187 -26.31 11.32 5.47
N THR A 188 -26.86 11.24 6.67
CA THR A 188 -27.86 10.22 7.03
C THR A 188 -29.04 10.85 7.74
N VAL A 189 -30.17 10.14 7.72
CA VAL A 189 -31.38 10.50 8.47
C VAL A 189 -31.21 10.22 9.96
N ASP A 190 -30.29 9.30 10.31
CA ASP A 190 -29.98 8.99 11.70
C ASP A 190 -29.26 10.17 12.37
N LYS A 191 -30.00 10.87 13.23
CA LYS A 191 -29.49 12.02 13.98
C LYS A 191 -28.32 11.65 14.89
N GLY A 192 -28.30 10.43 15.44
CA GLY A 192 -27.22 10.00 16.33
C GLY A 192 -25.88 9.96 15.60
N LEU A 193 -25.88 9.50 14.35
CA LEU A 193 -24.67 9.44 13.52
C LEU A 193 -24.28 10.81 12.95
N MET A 194 -25.25 11.71 12.75
CA MET A 194 -25.00 13.10 12.37
C MET A 194 -24.47 13.97 13.52
N GLU A 195 -24.81 13.62 14.77
CA GLU A 195 -24.36 14.35 15.96
C GLU A 195 -23.01 13.83 16.47
N ASN A 196 -22.83 12.51 16.51
CA ASN A 196 -21.61 11.87 17.00
C ASN A 196 -21.04 10.92 15.94
N VAL A 197 -19.98 11.38 15.28
CA VAL A 197 -19.27 10.59 14.26
C VAL A 197 -18.45 9.50 14.95
N PRO A 198 -18.65 8.20 14.59
CA PRO A 198 -17.84 7.14 15.16
C PRO A 198 -16.40 7.20 14.64
N PRO A 199 -15.39 6.75 15.41
CA PRO A 199 -14.02 6.64 14.93
C PRO A 199 -13.90 5.69 13.73
N VAL A 200 -13.08 6.05 12.76
CA VAL A 200 -12.84 5.28 11.53
C VAL A 200 -11.71 4.29 11.76
N HIS A 201 -11.95 3.03 11.40
CA HIS A 201 -10.90 2.02 11.42
C HIS A 201 -9.96 2.18 10.22
N VAL A 202 -8.68 2.41 10.48
CA VAL A 202 -7.68 2.68 9.44
C VAL A 202 -6.43 1.80 9.59
N ASP A 203 -5.79 1.53 8.47
CA ASP A 203 -4.47 0.93 8.39
C ASP A 203 -3.50 1.96 7.79
N ILE A 204 -2.54 2.40 8.59
CA ILE A 204 -1.53 3.40 8.20
C ILE A 204 -0.27 2.65 7.84
N ILE A 205 0.18 2.79 6.59
CA ILE A 205 1.32 2.06 6.04
C ILE A 205 2.38 3.03 5.51
N LEU A 206 3.60 2.93 6.03
CA LEU A 206 4.81 3.61 5.60
C LEU A 206 5.64 2.69 4.70
N ASP A 207 5.65 2.96 3.39
CA ASP A 207 6.37 2.18 2.39
C ASP A 207 7.63 2.90 1.88
N PRO A 208 8.83 2.31 2.04
CA PRO A 208 10.06 2.86 1.46
C PRO A 208 10.14 2.64 -0.06
N PHE A 209 10.59 3.64 -0.79
CA PHE A 209 10.84 3.50 -2.23
C PHE A 209 12.20 2.86 -2.50
N ILE A 210 12.26 1.92 -3.42
CA ILE A 210 13.51 1.36 -3.94
C ILE A 210 14.03 2.30 -5.04
N PHE A 211 15.31 2.67 -4.97
CA PHE A 211 15.96 3.63 -5.88
C PHE A 211 15.24 4.98 -6.03
N ASN A 212 14.37 5.35 -5.09
CA ASN A 212 13.52 6.55 -5.16
C ASN A 212 12.58 6.60 -6.38
N VAL A 213 12.31 5.45 -7.01
CA VAL A 213 11.39 5.36 -8.17
C VAL A 213 10.11 4.62 -7.81
N PHE A 214 10.20 3.43 -7.22
CA PHE A 214 9.02 2.58 -6.96
C PHE A 214 8.86 2.22 -5.47
N PRO A 215 7.62 2.16 -4.96
CA PRO A 215 7.35 1.64 -3.63
C PRO A 215 7.79 0.17 -3.52
N ARG A 216 8.35 -0.22 -2.37
CA ARG A 216 8.87 -1.58 -2.17
C ARG A 216 7.75 -2.62 -2.21
N SER A 217 6.56 -2.28 -1.73
CA SER A 217 5.39 -3.20 -1.79
C SER A 217 4.94 -3.54 -3.21
N LEU A 218 5.25 -2.71 -4.21
CA LEU A 218 4.85 -2.92 -5.61
C LEU A 218 5.74 -3.92 -6.34
N LEU A 219 6.94 -4.21 -5.81
CA LEU A 219 7.94 -5.03 -6.48
C LEU A 219 7.45 -6.45 -6.81
N PRO A 220 6.80 -7.20 -5.89
CA PRO A 220 6.29 -8.55 -6.20
C PRO A 220 5.25 -8.53 -7.32
N THR A 221 4.36 -7.53 -7.31
CA THR A 221 3.33 -7.35 -8.34
C THR A 221 3.94 -7.06 -9.70
N ALA A 222 4.92 -6.16 -9.76
CA ALA A 222 5.62 -5.83 -10.99
C ALA A 222 6.38 -7.06 -11.55
N ALA A 223 7.08 -7.81 -10.69
CA ALA A 223 7.76 -9.04 -11.08
C ALA A 223 6.78 -10.08 -11.63
N TYR A 224 5.62 -10.26 -11.00
CA TYR A 224 4.57 -11.15 -11.47
C TYR A 224 4.05 -10.76 -12.87
N ILE A 225 3.79 -9.47 -13.10
CA ILE A 225 3.34 -8.97 -14.41
C ILE A 225 4.41 -9.23 -15.50
N ILE A 226 5.69 -9.04 -15.18
CA ILE A 226 6.80 -9.34 -16.11
C ILE A 226 6.83 -10.82 -16.46
N ILE A 227 6.67 -11.71 -15.48
CA ILE A 227 6.62 -13.16 -15.72
C ILE A 227 5.46 -13.51 -16.64
N LEU A 228 4.26 -13.00 -16.37
CA LEU A 228 3.09 -13.22 -17.22
C LEU A 228 3.31 -12.71 -18.65
N ALA A 229 3.94 -11.55 -18.82
CA ALA A 229 4.25 -10.99 -20.13
C ALA A 229 5.23 -11.89 -20.91
N VAL A 230 6.27 -12.40 -20.26
CA VAL A 230 7.24 -13.32 -20.88
C VAL A 230 6.57 -14.65 -21.26
N VAL A 231 5.76 -15.24 -20.37
CA VAL A 231 5.03 -16.49 -20.67
C VAL A 231 4.10 -16.29 -21.86
N SER A 232 3.34 -15.20 -21.87
CA SER A 232 2.42 -14.87 -22.98
C SER A 232 3.17 -14.67 -24.30
N TRP A 233 4.34 -14.02 -24.26
CA TRP A 233 5.22 -13.88 -25.41
C TRP A 233 5.68 -15.25 -25.92
N VAL A 234 6.18 -16.11 -25.04
CA VAL A 234 6.70 -17.44 -25.41
C VAL A 234 5.61 -18.29 -26.07
N ILE A 235 4.39 -18.29 -25.52
CA ILE A 235 3.24 -18.99 -26.10
C ILE A 235 2.93 -18.43 -27.50
N SER A 236 2.83 -17.11 -27.63
CA SER A 236 2.57 -16.47 -28.93
C SER A 236 3.66 -16.77 -29.96
N TRP A 237 4.93 -16.80 -29.53
CA TRP A 237 6.06 -17.15 -30.38
C TRP A 237 6.01 -18.61 -30.82
N PHE A 238 5.62 -19.51 -29.91
CA PHE A 238 5.45 -20.93 -30.21
C PHE A 238 4.33 -21.15 -31.25
N ASP A 239 3.17 -20.50 -31.07
CA ASP A 239 2.06 -20.57 -32.03
C ASP A 239 2.48 -20.04 -33.41
N TRP A 240 3.17 -18.90 -33.46
CA TRP A 240 3.72 -18.35 -34.70
C TRP A 240 4.68 -19.32 -35.38
N ARG A 241 5.53 -20.01 -34.61
CA ARG A 241 6.53 -20.93 -35.15
C ARG A 241 5.94 -22.26 -35.61
N CYS A 242 4.89 -22.75 -34.96
CA CYS A 242 4.21 -24.00 -35.31
C CYS A 242 3.26 -23.85 -36.51
N ARG A 243 2.66 -22.67 -36.71
CA ARG A 243 1.75 -22.39 -37.84
C ARG A 243 2.29 -22.78 -39.22
N PRO A 244 3.50 -22.37 -39.64
CA PRO A 244 4.03 -22.74 -40.96
C PRO A 244 4.28 -24.25 -41.09
N THR A 245 4.65 -24.95 -40.02
CA THR A 245 4.87 -26.40 -40.05
C THR A 245 3.56 -27.16 -40.22
N VAL A 246 2.50 -26.74 -39.53
CA VAL A 246 1.15 -27.34 -39.66
C VAL A 246 0.58 -27.08 -41.05
N ASP A 247 0.69 -25.85 -41.57
CA ASP A 247 0.22 -25.52 -42.91
C ASP A 247 0.96 -26.32 -43.99
N THR A 248 2.27 -26.55 -43.83
CA THR A 248 3.06 -27.37 -44.77
C THR A 248 2.66 -28.84 -44.73
N ILE A 249 2.49 -29.42 -43.53
CA ILE A 249 2.05 -30.82 -43.37
C ILE A 249 0.64 -31.04 -43.95
N ILE A 250 -0.28 -30.09 -43.74
CA ILE A 250 -1.63 -30.19 -44.30
C ILE A 250 -1.59 -30.16 -45.83
N VAL A 251 -0.77 -29.29 -46.43
CA VAL A 251 -0.59 -29.22 -47.89
C VAL A 251 0.03 -30.50 -48.44
N ASP A 252 1.04 -31.06 -47.79
CA ASP A 252 1.67 -32.31 -48.21
C ASP A 252 0.71 -33.51 -48.11
N VAL A 253 -0.08 -33.60 -47.03
CA VAL A 253 -1.12 -34.64 -46.89
C VAL A 253 -2.21 -34.50 -47.96
N GLN A 254 -2.62 -33.29 -48.31
CA GLN A 254 -3.58 -33.07 -49.40
C GLN A 254 -2.99 -33.42 -50.76
N ARG A 255 -1.72 -33.11 -51.02
CA ARG A 255 -1.03 -33.47 -52.27
C ARG A 255 -0.98 -34.98 -52.44
N LEU A 256 -0.56 -35.72 -51.42
CA LEU A 256 -0.50 -37.19 -51.46
C LEU A 256 -1.89 -37.83 -51.67
N ARG A 257 -2.95 -37.23 -51.11
CA ARG A 257 -4.33 -37.68 -51.35
C ARG A 257 -4.77 -37.49 -52.80
N MET A 258 -4.38 -36.39 -53.43
CA MET A 258 -4.70 -36.09 -54.82
C MET A 258 -3.95 -37.01 -55.79
N GLU A 259 -2.66 -37.28 -55.54
CA GLU A 259 -1.86 -38.22 -56.32
C GLU A 259 -2.40 -39.66 -56.21
N GLY A 260 -2.81 -40.10 -55.01
CA GLY A 260 -3.45 -41.39 -54.81
C GLY A 260 -4.77 -41.55 -55.55
N ASN A 261 -5.61 -40.51 -55.55
CA ASN A 261 -6.87 -40.51 -56.33
C ASN A 261 -6.61 -40.53 -57.85
N ALA A 262 -5.62 -39.78 -58.34
CA ALA A 262 -5.27 -39.76 -59.75
C ALA A 262 -4.75 -41.13 -60.22
N ALA A 263 -3.90 -41.79 -59.41
CA ALA A 263 -3.40 -43.13 -59.70
C ALA A 263 -4.54 -44.16 -59.75
N SER A 264 -5.50 -44.08 -58.82
CA SER A 264 -6.68 -44.96 -58.81
C SER A 264 -7.55 -44.81 -60.07
N ILE A 265 -7.77 -43.57 -60.52
CA ILE A 265 -8.52 -43.27 -61.74
C ILE A 265 -7.79 -43.80 -62.99
N ALA A 266 -6.47 -43.61 -63.07
CA ALA A 266 -5.67 -44.10 -64.19
C ALA A 266 -5.71 -45.63 -64.29
N VAL A 267 -5.59 -46.35 -63.17
CA VAL A 267 -5.71 -47.82 -63.13
C VAL A 267 -7.11 -48.26 -63.59
N SER A 268 -8.17 -47.58 -63.15
CA SER A 268 -9.54 -47.90 -63.57
C SER A 268 -9.76 -47.68 -65.07
N GLN A 269 -9.16 -46.65 -65.67
CA GLN A 269 -9.22 -46.42 -67.11
C GLN A 269 -8.43 -47.46 -67.93
N VAL A 270 -7.25 -47.87 -67.47
CA VAL A 270 -6.45 -48.91 -68.13
C VAL A 270 -7.17 -50.26 -68.10
N ILE A 271 -7.80 -50.61 -66.98
CA ILE A 271 -8.62 -51.83 -66.89
C ILE A 271 -9.81 -51.76 -67.85
N ARG A 272 -10.46 -50.60 -67.97
CA ARG A 272 -11.61 -50.41 -68.87
C ARG A 272 -11.24 -50.43 -70.36
N GLN A 273 -9.99 -50.16 -70.73
CA GLN A 273 -9.52 -50.25 -72.12
C GLN A 273 -9.02 -51.65 -72.52
N ARG A 274 -8.89 -52.57 -71.55
CA ARG A 274 -8.44 -53.95 -71.80
C ARG A 274 -9.54 -55.01 -71.66
N LEU A 275 -10.78 -54.59 -71.41
CA LEU A 275 -12.00 -55.39 -71.47
C LEU A 275 -12.79 -55.00 -72.72
#